data_AF-A0A520CA59-F1
#
_entry.id   AF-A0A520CA59-F1
#
_cell.length_a   1.000
_cell.length_b   1.000
_cell.length_c   1.000
_cell.angle_alpha   90.00
_cell.angle_beta   90.00
_cell.angle_gamma   90.00
#
_symmetry.space_group_name_H-M   'P 1'
#
loop_
_entity.id
_entity.type
_entity.pdbx_description
1 polymer ?
#
loop_
_entity_poly.entity_id
_entity_poly.type
_entity_poly.pdbx_seq_one_letter_code
_entity_poly.pdbx_strand_id
1 'polypeptide(L)'
;VDTGDGPPVFLLGVRERPEEPFRYLRVPADDDGTLDGFVRMRAALADESLRARAVARYVERATGPGRAELAEQLRVSATRALALFAGAERAKSDGAVRGGWQAIAEFMEANVPEAERQRTGAVLVRVLNDVLFDVLNLGREGAGLAALPGDDKSQAWLTQAVLAISDATFYPAPVAMLMTDFQQVQASVFQVARAPGKNVVYLGCLFLIVGIFAMLYVRDRRLWIWLAPEGEGGSGATMALSANRRNLDGDREFENLKTKLLGLQALPKEPAP
;
A
#
# COMPACT_ATOMS: atom_id res chain seq x y z
N VAL A 1 14.62 6.01 9.06
CA VAL A 1 15.35 7.28 8.85
C VAL A 1 16.27 7.41 10.03
N ASP A 2 17.58 7.35 9.80
CA ASP A 2 18.55 7.66 10.86
C ASP A 2 18.38 9.14 11.20
N THR A 3 17.99 9.46 12.44
CA THR A 3 17.75 10.82 12.93
C THR A 3 18.93 11.36 13.74
N GLY A 4 20.14 10.83 13.54
CA GLY A 4 21.34 11.39 14.14
C GLY A 4 21.79 12.66 13.41
N ASP A 5 21.66 13.83 14.04
CA ASP A 5 22.30 15.16 13.82
C ASP A 5 22.65 15.61 12.37
N GLY A 6 22.10 14.95 11.35
CA GLY A 6 22.44 15.12 9.96
C GLY A 6 21.19 15.16 9.08
N PRO A 7 21.32 15.62 7.83
CA PRO A 7 20.22 15.67 6.89
C PRO A 7 19.54 14.30 6.74
N PRO A 8 18.21 14.26 6.54
CA PRO A 8 17.49 13.01 6.37
C PRO A 8 18.04 12.21 5.18
N VAL A 9 18.36 10.93 5.40
CA VAL A 9 18.88 10.02 4.38
C VAL A 9 18.01 8.78 4.21
N PHE A 10 17.92 8.30 2.97
CA PHE A 10 17.44 6.98 2.61
C PHE A 10 18.59 5.97 2.67
N LEU A 11 18.34 4.81 3.28
CA LEU A 11 19.31 3.72 3.38
C LEU A 11 18.90 2.59 2.43
N LEU A 12 19.65 2.41 1.35
CA LEU A 12 19.45 1.33 0.41
C LEU A 12 20.42 0.19 0.76
N GLY A 13 19.93 -0.78 1.53
CA GLY A 13 20.69 -1.94 1.99
C GLY A 13 20.80 -3.02 0.91
N VAL A 14 22.01 -3.55 0.69
CA VAL A 14 22.27 -4.70 -0.17
C VAL A 14 23.21 -5.69 0.52
N ARG A 15 22.98 -6.99 0.31
CA ARG A 15 23.89 -8.07 0.69
C ARG A 15 23.87 -9.09 -0.45
N GLU A 16 25.03 -9.63 -0.81
CA GLU A 16 25.10 -10.66 -1.84
C GLU A 16 24.72 -12.03 -1.28
N ARG A 17 25.15 -12.29 -0.04
CA ARG A 17 24.82 -13.52 0.68
C ARG A 17 23.97 -13.24 1.92
N PRO A 18 23.01 -14.11 2.27
CA PRO A 18 22.16 -13.93 3.46
C PRO A 18 22.94 -13.78 4.78
N GLU A 19 24.10 -14.42 4.88
CA GLU A 19 25.00 -14.41 6.03
C GLU A 19 25.88 -13.15 6.14
N GLU A 20 25.99 -12.36 5.08
CA GLU A 20 26.80 -11.14 5.06
C GLU A 20 26.03 -9.95 5.67
N PRO A 21 26.73 -9.02 6.36
CA PRO A 21 26.11 -7.79 6.83
C PRO A 21 25.67 -6.94 5.64
N PHE A 22 24.54 -6.24 5.80
CA PHE A 22 24.09 -5.28 4.80
C PHE A 22 25.10 -4.15 4.61
N ARG A 23 25.39 -3.86 3.35
CA ARG A 23 26.07 -2.64 2.92
C ARG A 23 25.00 -1.62 2.52
N TYR A 24 25.15 -0.39 2.97
CA TYR A 24 24.13 0.64 2.77
C TYR A 24 24.66 1.75 1.88
N LEU A 25 23.93 2.01 0.79
CA LEU A 25 24.04 3.25 0.07
C LEU A 25 23.18 4.30 0.79
N ARG A 26 23.81 5.42 1.18
CA ARG A 26 23.15 6.53 1.89
C ARG A 26 22.81 7.63 0.89
N VAL A 27 21.54 7.82 0.61
CA VAL A 27 21.07 8.82 -0.36
C VAL A 27 20.40 9.97 0.38
N PRO A 28 20.83 11.24 0.23
CA PRO A 28 20.16 12.35 0.89
C PRO A 28 18.76 12.55 0.32
N ALA A 29 17.80 12.82 1.20
CA ALA A 29 16.46 13.24 0.80
C ALA A 29 16.50 14.68 0.28
N ASP A 30 15.70 15.00 -0.73
CA ASP A 30 15.55 16.37 -1.23
C ASP A 30 14.63 17.23 -0.34
N ASP A 31 14.34 18.45 -0.76
CA ASP A 31 13.50 19.41 -0.01
C ASP A 31 12.08 18.88 0.25
N ASP A 32 11.58 18.00 -0.61
CA ASP A 32 10.27 17.35 -0.48
C ASP A 32 10.34 16.03 0.31
N GLY A 33 11.53 15.68 0.82
CA GLY A 33 11.76 14.45 1.57
C GLY A 33 11.79 13.20 0.69
N THR A 34 12.08 13.34 -0.61
CA THR A 34 12.05 12.26 -1.60
C THR A 34 13.45 11.90 -2.12
N LEU A 35 13.52 10.84 -2.93
CA LEU A 35 14.74 10.43 -3.65
C LEU A 35 14.89 11.14 -5.01
N ASP A 36 13.90 11.94 -5.43
CA ASP A 36 13.80 12.44 -6.79
C ASP A 36 14.94 13.39 -7.13
N GLY A 37 15.34 14.27 -6.20
CA GLY A 37 16.50 15.14 -6.36
C GLY A 37 17.79 14.37 -6.70
N PHE A 38 18.07 13.27 -5.99
CA PHE A 38 19.23 12.42 -6.25
C PHE A 38 19.12 11.70 -7.59
N VAL A 39 17.96 11.10 -7.89
CA VAL A 39 17.72 10.39 -9.15
C VAL A 39 17.89 11.33 -10.34
N ARG A 40 17.35 12.56 -10.24
CA ARG A 40 17.45 13.61 -11.24
C ARG A 40 18.88 14.07 -11.46
N MET A 41 19.62 14.31 -10.37
CA MET A 41 21.04 14.66 -10.48
C MET A 41 21.85 13.55 -11.15
N ARG A 42 21.59 12.28 -10.80
CA ARG A 42 22.26 11.12 -11.41
C ARG A 42 21.92 11.00 -12.90
N ALA A 43 20.66 11.22 -13.28
CA ALA A 43 20.23 11.24 -14.67
C ALA A 43 20.88 12.39 -15.45
N ALA A 44 20.93 13.59 -14.87
CA ALA A 44 21.59 14.75 -15.47
C ALA A 44 23.09 14.54 -15.66
N LEU A 45 23.74 13.86 -14.71
CA LEU A 45 25.16 13.49 -14.81
C LEU A 45 25.42 12.45 -15.90
N ALA A 46 24.49 11.53 -16.13
CA ALA A 46 24.59 10.52 -17.18
C ALA A 46 24.42 11.11 -18.61
N ASP A 47 23.71 12.23 -18.75
CA ASP A 47 23.48 12.91 -20.01
C ASP A 47 24.69 13.76 -20.46
N GLU A 48 25.26 13.44 -21.63
CA GLU A 48 26.41 14.14 -22.19
C GLU A 48 26.14 15.61 -22.51
N SER A 49 24.94 15.93 -23.00
CA SER A 49 24.56 17.29 -23.35
C SER A 49 24.44 18.18 -22.11
N LEU A 50 23.92 17.63 -21.01
CA LEU A 50 23.80 18.33 -19.74
C LEU A 50 25.18 18.51 -19.08
N ARG A 51 26.06 17.50 -19.15
CA ARG A 51 27.46 17.65 -18.72
C ARG A 51 28.16 18.79 -19.48
N ALA A 52 28.05 18.83 -20.81
CA ALA A 52 28.67 19.88 -21.62
C ALA A 52 28.13 21.28 -21.27
N ARG A 53 26.81 21.40 -21.07
CA ARG A 53 26.16 22.66 -20.64
C ARG A 53 26.63 23.10 -19.24
N ALA A 54 26.78 22.17 -18.30
CA ALA A 54 27.26 22.47 -16.95
C ALA A 54 28.68 23.05 -16.99
N VAL A 55 29.59 22.42 -17.76
CA VAL A 55 30.96 22.91 -17.95
C VAL A 55 30.95 24.28 -18.62
N ALA A 56 30.12 24.52 -19.63
CA ALA A 56 30.03 25.82 -20.28
C ALA A 56 29.62 26.93 -19.30
N ARG A 57 28.58 26.69 -18.47
CA ARG A 57 28.14 27.64 -17.43
C ARG A 57 29.24 27.93 -16.41
N TYR A 58 29.95 26.89 -15.98
CA TYR A 58 31.07 27.04 -15.06
C TYR A 58 32.20 27.88 -15.66
N VAL A 59 32.62 27.58 -16.89
CA VAL A 59 33.72 28.28 -17.57
C VAL A 59 33.37 29.76 -17.79
N GLU A 60 32.15 30.07 -18.23
CA GLU A 60 31.67 31.44 -18.39
C GLU A 60 31.73 32.22 -17.07
N ARG A 61 31.27 31.60 -15.98
CA ARG A 61 31.33 32.18 -14.63
C ARG A 61 32.75 32.34 -14.11
N ALA A 62 33.65 31.41 -14.41
CA ALA A 62 35.00 31.36 -13.86
C ALA A 62 36.03 32.23 -14.62
N THR A 63 35.88 32.41 -15.93
CA THR A 63 36.94 33.03 -16.75
C THR A 63 36.77 34.50 -17.09
N GLY A 64 35.58 35.08 -16.91
CA GLY A 64 35.32 36.50 -17.19
C GLY A 64 35.62 36.90 -18.65
N PRO A 65 35.33 38.15 -19.03
CA PRO A 65 35.61 38.60 -20.39
C PRO A 65 37.13 38.72 -20.66
N GLY A 66 37.59 38.14 -21.78
CA GLY A 66 38.95 38.39 -22.31
C GLY A 66 40.02 37.31 -22.07
N ARG A 67 39.67 36.13 -21.54
CA ARG A 67 40.62 35.02 -21.27
C ARG A 67 40.29 33.73 -22.02
N ALA A 68 40.13 33.82 -23.34
CA ALA A 68 39.66 32.72 -24.18
C ALA A 68 40.54 31.45 -24.10
N GLU A 69 41.86 31.60 -24.04
CA GLU A 69 42.79 30.46 -23.97
C GLU A 69 42.68 29.72 -22.63
N LEU A 70 42.57 30.47 -21.52
CA LEU A 70 42.33 29.89 -20.19
C LEU A 70 40.96 29.21 -20.11
N ALA A 71 39.94 29.82 -20.72
CA ALA A 71 38.60 29.26 -20.78
C ALA A 71 38.60 27.89 -21.48
N GLU A 72 39.33 27.76 -22.57
CA GLU A 72 39.44 26.52 -23.32
C GLU A 72 40.18 25.42 -22.52
N GLN A 73 41.29 25.75 -21.87
CA GLN A 73 42.01 24.80 -21.01
C GLN A 73 41.14 24.34 -19.83
N LEU A 74 40.39 25.27 -19.20
CA LEU A 74 39.48 24.95 -18.12
C LEU A 74 38.32 24.07 -18.60
N ARG A 75 37.77 24.36 -19.79
CA ARG A 75 36.71 23.56 -20.41
C ARG A 75 37.16 22.11 -20.63
N VAL A 76 38.34 21.91 -21.22
CA VAL A 76 38.87 20.57 -21.49
C VAL A 76 39.09 19.78 -20.20
N SER A 77 39.75 20.39 -19.21
CA SER A 77 40.02 19.74 -17.92
C SER A 77 38.76 19.43 -17.12
N ALA A 78 37.81 20.37 -17.02
CA ALA A 78 36.54 20.16 -16.32
C ALA A 78 35.66 19.12 -17.02
N THR A 79 35.63 19.11 -18.36
CA THR A 79 34.90 18.09 -19.14
C THR A 79 35.42 16.69 -18.83
N ARG A 80 36.74 16.52 -18.84
CA ARG A 80 37.37 15.24 -18.54
C ARG A 80 37.14 14.80 -17.10
N ALA A 81 37.31 15.70 -16.14
CA ALA A 81 37.06 15.42 -14.73
C ALA A 81 35.59 14.98 -14.48
N LEU A 82 34.64 15.68 -15.09
CA LEU A 82 33.22 15.35 -14.97
C LEU A 82 32.89 14.02 -15.66
N ALA A 83 33.48 13.72 -16.82
CA ALA A 83 33.30 12.45 -17.52
C ALA A 83 33.87 11.25 -16.73
N LEU A 84 35.04 11.41 -16.10
CA LEU A 84 35.62 10.42 -15.19
C LEU A 84 34.72 10.20 -13.98
N PHE A 85 34.26 11.27 -13.33
CA PHE A 85 33.35 11.16 -12.18
C PHE A 85 32.01 10.51 -12.56
N ALA A 86 31.47 10.81 -13.73
CA ALA A 86 30.24 10.19 -14.25
C ALA A 86 30.41 8.70 -14.62
N GLY A 87 31.64 8.19 -14.68
CA GLY A 87 31.91 6.85 -15.21
C GLY A 87 31.69 6.74 -16.72
N ALA A 88 31.72 7.86 -17.45
CA ALA A 88 31.67 7.88 -18.92
C ALA A 88 33.05 7.65 -19.55
N GLU A 89 34.12 8.05 -18.86
CA GLU A 89 35.52 7.82 -19.25
C GLU A 89 36.22 6.92 -18.23
N ARG A 90 37.23 6.15 -18.67
CA ARG A 90 38.05 5.32 -17.79
C ARG A 90 39.25 6.12 -17.29
N ALA A 91 39.60 5.98 -16.00
CA ALA A 91 40.80 6.57 -15.44
C ALA A 91 42.10 5.97 -16.03
N LYS A 92 42.06 4.67 -16.37
CA LYS A 92 43.16 3.91 -16.99
C LYS A 92 42.62 3.13 -18.19
N SER A 93 43.44 2.95 -19.23
CA SER A 93 43.05 2.21 -20.46
C SER A 93 42.54 0.80 -20.16
N ASP A 94 43.17 0.15 -19.18
CA ASP A 94 42.94 -1.26 -18.84
C ASP A 94 42.05 -1.41 -17.59
N GLY A 95 41.51 -0.29 -17.08
CA GLY A 95 40.69 -0.25 -15.88
C GLY A 95 39.22 -0.58 -16.16
N ALA A 96 38.51 -1.03 -15.12
CA ALA A 96 37.05 -1.08 -15.17
C ALA A 96 36.48 0.34 -15.34
N VAL A 97 35.36 0.46 -16.06
CA VAL A 97 34.58 1.71 -16.10
C VAL A 97 33.94 1.90 -14.72
N ARG A 98 34.62 2.67 -13.86
CA ARG A 98 34.13 3.06 -12.54
C ARG A 98 34.13 4.57 -12.46
N GLY A 99 33.05 5.13 -11.91
CA GLY A 99 32.92 6.56 -11.70
C GLY A 99 33.26 6.95 -10.25
N GLY A 100 32.76 8.11 -9.83
CA GLY A 100 32.92 8.61 -8.48
C GLY A 100 34.33 9.12 -8.17
N TRP A 101 34.58 9.32 -6.88
CA TRP A 101 35.86 9.85 -6.39
C TRP A 101 37.03 8.90 -6.60
N GLN A 102 36.77 7.59 -6.66
CA GLN A 102 37.82 6.61 -6.94
C GLN A 102 38.42 6.80 -8.34
N ALA A 103 37.59 7.07 -9.35
CA ALA A 103 38.06 7.34 -10.72
C ALA A 103 38.95 8.58 -10.79
N ILE A 104 38.59 9.62 -10.02
CA ILE A 104 39.39 10.85 -9.92
C ILE A 104 40.72 10.58 -9.22
N ALA A 105 40.72 9.81 -8.13
CA ALA A 105 41.95 9.44 -7.42
C ALA A 105 42.91 8.65 -8.33
N GLU A 106 42.40 7.65 -9.05
CA GLU A 106 43.20 6.84 -9.99
C GLU A 106 43.76 7.68 -11.14
N PHE A 107 42.99 8.64 -11.65
CA PHE A 107 43.45 9.59 -12.66
C PHE A 107 44.58 10.48 -12.13
N MET A 108 44.42 11.01 -10.91
CA MET A 108 45.41 11.85 -10.24
C MET A 108 46.72 11.10 -9.99
N GLU A 109 46.66 9.86 -9.54
CA GLU A 109 47.84 9.01 -9.34
C GLU A 109 48.60 8.72 -10.64
N ALA A 110 47.88 8.54 -11.76
CA ALA A 110 48.49 8.22 -13.04
C ALA A 110 49.08 9.42 -13.77
N ASN A 111 48.52 10.63 -13.58
CA ASN A 111 48.84 11.80 -14.40
C ASN A 111 49.52 12.94 -13.64
N VAL A 112 49.53 12.92 -12.29
CA VAL A 112 50.06 14.03 -11.48
C VAL A 112 51.21 13.53 -10.58
N PRO A 113 52.39 14.18 -10.61
CA PRO A 113 53.50 13.86 -9.71
C PRO A 113 53.13 13.97 -8.23
N GLU A 114 53.73 13.12 -7.39
CA GLU A 114 53.44 13.05 -5.94
C GLU A 114 53.54 14.40 -5.21
N ALA A 115 54.56 15.19 -5.53
CA ALA A 115 54.76 16.50 -4.92
C ALA A 115 53.61 17.49 -5.18
N GLU A 116 52.85 17.31 -6.26
CA GLU A 116 51.77 18.22 -6.67
C GLU A 116 50.38 17.65 -6.40
N ARG A 117 50.25 16.34 -6.13
CA ARG A 117 48.97 15.62 -5.99
C ARG A 117 48.01 16.29 -5.00
N GLN A 118 48.50 16.71 -3.84
CA GLN A 118 47.64 17.31 -2.81
C GLN A 118 47.07 18.67 -3.24
N ARG A 119 47.89 19.53 -3.86
CA ARG A 119 47.48 20.86 -4.31
C ARG A 119 46.54 20.76 -5.51
N THR A 120 46.92 19.97 -6.51
CA THR A 120 46.14 19.78 -7.74
C THR A 120 44.82 19.08 -7.44
N GLY A 121 44.81 18.10 -6.53
CA GLY A 121 43.60 17.42 -6.08
C GLY A 121 42.61 18.36 -5.38
N ALA A 122 43.08 19.24 -4.49
CA ALA A 122 42.23 20.21 -3.82
C ALA A 122 41.55 21.18 -4.80
N VAL A 123 42.29 21.64 -5.82
CA VAL A 123 41.73 22.48 -6.90
C VAL A 123 40.72 21.70 -7.71
N LEU A 124 41.04 20.46 -8.09
CA LEU A 124 40.16 19.62 -8.90
C LEU A 124 38.83 19.31 -8.19
N VAL A 125 38.87 18.97 -6.90
CA VAL A 125 37.66 18.71 -6.09
C VAL A 125 36.78 19.96 -6.02
N ARG A 126 37.37 21.14 -5.84
CA ARG A 126 36.63 22.41 -5.82
C ARG A 126 35.96 22.70 -7.15
N VAL A 127 36.72 22.64 -8.26
CA VAL A 127 36.22 22.84 -9.61
C VAL A 127 35.11 21.84 -9.92
N LEU A 128 35.30 20.57 -9.58
CA LEU A 128 34.33 19.51 -9.83
C LEU A 128 33.05 19.72 -9.02
N ASN A 129 33.14 20.12 -7.75
CA ASN A 129 31.95 20.45 -6.94
C ASN A 129 31.17 21.63 -7.55
N ASP A 130 31.85 22.69 -8.01
CA ASP A 130 31.19 23.84 -8.66
C ASP A 130 30.44 23.40 -9.94
N VAL A 131 31.06 22.55 -10.75
CA VAL A 131 30.44 22.01 -11.98
C VAL A 131 29.29 21.05 -11.64
N LEU A 132 29.44 20.19 -10.62
CA LEU A 132 28.39 19.28 -10.17
C LEU A 132 27.17 20.04 -9.62
N PHE A 133 27.38 21.22 -9.03
CA PHE A 133 26.29 22.12 -8.65
C PHE A 133 25.53 22.66 -9.87
N ASP A 134 26.24 22.99 -10.96
CA ASP A 134 25.60 23.35 -12.23
C ASP A 134 24.85 22.17 -12.85
N VAL A 135 25.37 20.93 -12.76
CA VAL A 135 24.66 19.71 -13.19
C VAL A 135 23.36 19.51 -12.40
N LEU A 136 23.42 19.67 -11.07
CA LEU A 136 22.25 19.61 -10.20
C LEU A 136 21.18 20.62 -10.62
N ASN A 137 21.56 21.88 -10.83
CA ASN A 137 20.63 22.93 -11.21
C ASN A 137 20.07 22.74 -12.63
N LEU A 138 20.89 22.28 -13.58
CA LEU A 138 20.41 21.92 -14.92
C LEU A 138 19.39 20.78 -14.89
N GLY A 139 19.61 19.77 -14.03
CA GLY A 139 18.64 18.71 -13.81
C GLY A 139 17.31 19.24 -13.26
N ARG A 140 17.35 20.19 -12.31
CA ARG A 140 16.17 20.85 -11.75
C ARG A 140 15.43 21.69 -12.78
N GLU A 141 16.14 22.51 -13.55
CA GLU A 141 15.57 23.30 -14.63
C GLU A 141 14.87 22.43 -15.68
N GLY A 142 15.47 21.30 -16.06
CA GLY A 142 14.87 20.34 -16.99
C GLY A 142 13.56 19.72 -16.48
N ALA A 143 13.34 19.73 -15.16
CA ALA A 143 12.11 19.29 -14.50
C ALA A 143 11.14 20.44 -14.17
N GLY A 144 11.42 21.67 -14.62
CA GLY A 144 10.60 22.85 -14.31
C GLY A 144 10.71 23.33 -12.87
N LEU A 145 11.72 22.87 -12.12
CA LEU A 145 11.97 23.27 -10.74
C LEU A 145 12.89 24.50 -10.68
N ALA A 146 12.73 25.32 -9.64
CA ALA A 146 13.62 26.44 -9.40
C ALA A 146 15.05 25.95 -9.10
N ALA A 147 16.05 26.67 -9.62
CA ALA A 147 17.45 26.43 -9.30
C ALA A 147 17.69 26.60 -7.79
N LEU A 148 18.54 25.74 -7.23
CA LEU A 148 18.96 25.85 -5.84
C LEU A 148 19.87 27.06 -5.65
N PRO A 149 19.68 27.82 -4.56
CA PRO A 149 20.60 28.89 -4.20
C PRO A 149 21.96 28.32 -3.81
N GLY A 150 23.02 29.10 -3.95
CA GLY A 150 24.36 28.75 -3.46
C GLY A 150 24.50 28.94 -1.94
N ASP A 151 23.53 28.49 -1.16
CA ASP A 151 23.53 28.58 0.30
C ASP A 151 24.13 27.32 0.96
N ASP A 152 24.44 27.42 2.26
CA ASP A 152 25.08 26.32 3.01
C ASP A 152 24.23 25.03 2.99
N LYS A 153 22.90 25.16 2.98
CA LYS A 153 21.98 24.01 2.90
C LYS A 153 22.13 23.25 1.58
N SER A 154 22.11 23.96 0.46
CA SER A 154 22.23 23.35 -0.87
C SER A 154 23.62 22.75 -1.09
N GLN A 155 24.67 23.39 -0.56
CA GLN A 155 26.03 22.86 -0.60
C GLN A 155 26.22 21.61 0.27
N ALA A 156 25.60 21.57 1.45
CA ALA A 156 25.60 20.39 2.31
C ALA A 156 24.88 19.20 1.62
N TRP A 157 23.71 19.46 1.02
CA TRP A 157 22.99 18.45 0.26
C TRP A 157 23.80 17.95 -0.94
N LEU A 158 24.41 18.87 -1.72
CA LEU A 158 25.27 18.51 -2.85
C LEU A 158 26.41 17.60 -2.40
N THR A 159 27.11 17.96 -1.31
CA THR A 159 28.23 17.17 -0.80
C THR A 159 27.80 15.73 -0.49
N GLN A 160 26.65 15.55 0.15
CA GLN A 160 26.09 14.23 0.42
C GLN A 160 25.65 13.50 -0.85
N ALA A 161 25.03 14.19 -1.80
CA ALA A 161 24.57 13.61 -3.05
C ALA A 161 25.74 13.13 -3.91
N VAL A 162 26.84 13.89 -3.93
CA VAL A 162 28.07 13.55 -4.66
C VAL A 162 28.75 12.32 -4.05
N LEU A 163 28.81 12.23 -2.72
CA LEU A 163 29.27 11.00 -2.04
C LEU A 163 28.36 9.81 -2.38
N ALA A 164 27.04 9.99 -2.33
CA ALA A 164 26.08 8.95 -2.68
C ALA A 164 26.20 8.51 -4.16
N ILE A 165 26.45 9.43 -5.09
CA ILE A 165 26.68 9.09 -6.51
C ILE A 165 27.96 8.27 -6.66
N SER A 166 29.03 8.65 -5.95
CA SER A 166 30.28 7.89 -5.95
C SER A 166 30.06 6.48 -5.43
N ASP A 167 29.37 6.32 -4.29
CA ASP A 167 29.08 5.02 -3.69
C ASP A 167 28.12 4.18 -4.54
N ALA A 168 27.20 4.83 -5.26
CA ALA A 168 26.25 4.15 -6.15
C ALA A 168 26.94 3.39 -7.29
N THR A 169 28.17 3.77 -7.67
CA THR A 169 28.96 3.01 -8.67
C THR A 169 29.40 1.63 -8.17
N PHE A 170 29.42 1.42 -6.85
CA PHE A 170 29.72 0.14 -6.21
C PHE A 170 28.47 -0.62 -5.76
N TYR A 171 27.27 -0.05 -5.98
CA TYR A 171 26.01 -0.68 -5.63
C TYR A 171 25.61 -1.67 -6.73
N PRO A 172 25.57 -2.99 -6.47
CA PRO A 172 25.43 -4.00 -7.53
C PRO A 172 24.01 -4.12 -8.08
N ALA A 173 22.99 -3.61 -7.39
CA ALA A 173 21.61 -3.73 -7.82
C ALA A 173 21.23 -2.63 -8.82
N PRO A 174 20.67 -2.97 -9.99
CA PRO A 174 20.33 -2.00 -11.03
C PRO A 174 19.07 -1.18 -10.70
N VAL A 175 18.24 -1.66 -9.75
CA VAL A 175 16.97 -1.03 -9.36
C VAL A 175 16.77 -1.17 -7.85
N ALA A 176 16.19 -0.14 -7.25
CA ALA A 176 15.74 -0.16 -5.86
C ALA A 176 14.24 0.16 -5.82
N MET A 177 13.49 -0.59 -5.00
CA MET A 177 12.05 -0.36 -4.80
C MET A 177 11.86 0.46 -3.53
N LEU A 178 11.12 1.56 -3.64
CA LEU A 178 10.72 2.37 -2.50
C LEU A 178 9.23 2.13 -2.22
N MET A 179 8.88 1.99 -0.94
CA MET A 179 7.49 1.94 -0.52
C MET A 179 6.88 3.34 -0.65
N THR A 180 5.89 3.48 -1.53
CA THR A 180 5.18 4.74 -1.77
C THR A 180 4.03 4.95 -0.80
N ASP A 181 3.30 3.88 -0.50
CA ASP A 181 2.19 3.86 0.45
C ASP A 181 2.19 2.52 1.22
N PHE A 182 1.65 2.56 2.43
CA PHE A 182 1.42 1.39 3.25
C PHE A 182 0.05 1.48 3.90
N GLN A 183 -0.94 0.83 3.28
CA GLN A 183 -2.22 0.63 3.95
C GLN A 183 -2.09 -0.49 4.99
N GLN A 184 -1.93 -0.09 6.24
CA GLN A 184 -1.93 -1.02 7.36
C GLN A 184 -3.33 -1.61 7.56
N VAL A 185 -3.60 -2.74 6.93
CA VAL A 185 -4.78 -3.54 7.27
C VAL A 185 -4.46 -4.31 8.55
N GLN A 186 -4.84 -3.74 9.69
CA GLN A 186 -4.76 -4.45 10.97
C GLN A 186 -5.82 -5.57 10.94
N ALA A 187 -5.41 -6.75 10.51
CA ALA A 187 -6.13 -7.98 10.77
C ALA A 187 -6.03 -8.27 12.28
N SER A 188 -6.80 -7.54 13.08
CA SER A 188 -7.16 -7.99 14.41
C SER A 188 -7.75 -9.37 14.23
N VAL A 189 -7.11 -10.39 14.82
CA VAL A 189 -7.63 -11.76 14.89
C VAL A 189 -8.84 -11.80 15.85
N PHE A 190 -9.69 -10.78 15.83
CA PHE A 190 -11.11 -10.96 16.12
C PHE A 190 -11.69 -11.76 14.96
N GLN A 191 -11.47 -13.08 15.02
CA GLN A 191 -12.24 -14.03 14.26
C GLN A 191 -13.69 -13.93 14.78
N VAL A 192 -14.45 -12.98 14.25
CA VAL A 192 -15.90 -13.08 14.27
C VAL A 192 -16.22 -14.24 13.33
N ALA A 193 -16.18 -15.45 13.87
CA ALA A 193 -16.56 -16.66 13.17
C ALA A 193 -18.02 -16.48 12.75
N ARG A 194 -18.24 -16.05 11.50
CA ARG A 194 -19.55 -16.01 10.89
C ARG A 194 -19.98 -17.46 10.69
N ALA A 195 -20.57 -18.06 11.71
CA ALA A 195 -21.03 -19.45 11.69
C ALA A 195 -22.16 -19.59 10.64
N PRO A 196 -21.90 -20.17 9.46
CA PRO A 196 -22.86 -20.18 8.35
C PRO A 196 -24.08 -21.07 8.63
N GLY A 197 -24.08 -21.84 9.73
CA GLY A 197 -25.19 -22.69 10.15
C GLY A 197 -26.16 -22.06 11.16
N LYS A 198 -25.88 -20.85 11.68
CA LYS A 198 -26.69 -20.25 12.76
C LYS A 198 -28.17 -20.13 12.40
N ASN A 199 -28.47 -19.72 11.17
CA ASN A 199 -29.84 -19.55 10.70
C ASN A 199 -30.58 -20.89 10.58
N VAL A 200 -29.90 -21.95 10.16
CA VAL A 200 -30.48 -23.30 10.04
C VAL A 200 -30.84 -23.87 11.41
N VAL A 201 -29.96 -23.68 12.40
CA VAL A 201 -30.22 -24.10 13.79
C VAL A 201 -31.42 -23.36 14.38
N TYR A 202 -31.51 -22.04 14.20
CA TYR A 202 -32.67 -21.29 14.67
C TYR A 202 -33.98 -21.69 13.97
N LEU A 203 -33.93 -21.96 12.66
CA LEU A 203 -35.09 -22.48 11.93
C LEU A 203 -35.53 -23.85 12.47
N GLY A 204 -34.55 -24.71 12.78
CA GLY A 204 -34.80 -26.02 13.41
C GLY A 204 -35.44 -25.89 14.79
N CYS A 205 -34.91 -25.02 15.67
CA CYS A 205 -35.50 -24.74 16.97
C CYS A 205 -36.92 -24.19 16.85
N LEU A 206 -37.18 -23.30 15.89
CA LEU A 206 -38.50 -22.75 15.63
C LEU A 206 -39.50 -23.86 15.24
N PHE A 207 -39.13 -24.74 14.29
CA PHE A 207 -39.99 -25.86 13.89
C PHE A 207 -40.23 -26.86 15.02
N LEU A 208 -39.24 -27.08 15.89
CA LEU A 208 -39.39 -27.96 17.05
C LEU A 208 -40.42 -27.40 18.04
N ILE A 209 -40.36 -26.10 18.33
CA ILE A 209 -41.36 -25.40 19.16
C ILE A 209 -42.75 -25.53 18.53
N VAL A 210 -42.88 -25.22 17.24
CA VAL A 210 -44.16 -25.34 16.50
C VAL A 210 -44.68 -26.78 16.51
N GLY A 211 -43.82 -27.78 16.35
CA GLY A 211 -44.18 -29.20 16.39
C GLY A 211 -44.72 -29.63 17.76
N ILE A 212 -44.10 -29.18 18.85
CA ILE A 212 -44.61 -29.43 20.22
C ILE A 212 -45.98 -28.79 20.39
N PHE A 213 -46.15 -27.52 19.97
CA PHE A 213 -47.45 -26.86 20.04
C PHE A 213 -48.50 -27.56 19.17
N ALA A 214 -48.16 -27.97 17.94
CA ALA A 214 -49.06 -28.71 17.07
C ALA A 214 -49.48 -30.04 17.71
N MET A 215 -48.56 -30.80 18.31
CA MET A 215 -48.89 -32.04 19.01
C MET A 215 -49.84 -31.83 20.20
N LEU A 216 -49.71 -30.71 20.92
CA LEU A 216 -50.58 -30.39 22.06
C LEU A 216 -51.95 -29.81 21.65
N TYR A 217 -52.01 -29.05 20.56
CA TYR A 217 -53.20 -28.29 20.17
C TYR A 217 -53.98 -28.89 18.99
N VAL A 218 -53.33 -29.67 18.10
CA VAL A 218 -54.02 -30.42 17.04
C VAL A 218 -54.67 -31.64 17.67
N ARG A 219 -55.99 -31.58 17.81
CA ARG A 219 -56.80 -32.63 18.42
C ARG A 219 -57.44 -33.48 17.32
N ASP A 220 -57.36 -34.80 17.46
CA ASP A 220 -58.24 -35.71 16.71
C ASP A 220 -59.65 -35.61 17.29
N ARG A 221 -60.62 -35.23 16.46
CA ARG A 221 -62.05 -35.14 16.80
C ARG A 221 -62.81 -36.00 15.81
N ARG A 222 -63.55 -37.00 16.30
CA ARG A 222 -64.37 -37.87 15.44
C ARG A 222 -65.84 -37.55 15.67
N LEU A 223 -66.48 -37.04 14.62
CA LEU A 223 -67.92 -36.77 14.59
C LEU A 223 -68.61 -37.88 13.79
N TRP A 224 -69.62 -38.49 14.39
CA TRP A 224 -70.48 -39.46 13.74
C TRP A 224 -71.87 -38.85 13.62
N ILE A 225 -72.43 -38.83 12.41
CA ILE A 225 -73.81 -38.40 12.15
C ILE A 225 -74.52 -39.59 11.53
N TRP A 226 -75.63 -40.00 12.14
CA TRP A 226 -76.50 -41.05 11.67
C TRP A 226 -77.85 -40.45 11.31
N LEU A 227 -78.28 -40.61 10.07
CA LEU A 227 -79.57 -40.12 9.56
C LEU A 227 -80.49 -41.33 9.36
N ALA A 228 -81.63 -41.35 10.04
CA ALA A 228 -82.65 -42.37 9.90
C ALA A 228 -83.97 -41.73 9.44
N PRO A 229 -84.69 -42.32 8.48
CA PRO A 229 -85.99 -41.81 8.08
C PRO A 229 -87.02 -42.02 9.20
N GLU A 230 -87.78 -40.97 9.53
CA GLU A 230 -88.89 -41.03 10.49
C GLU A 230 -90.19 -40.69 9.72
N GLY A 231 -91.27 -41.42 9.98
CA GLY A 231 -92.47 -41.41 9.13
C GLY A 231 -93.12 -40.04 8.91
N GLU A 232 -93.84 -39.91 7.78
CA GLU A 232 -94.44 -38.69 7.20
C GLU A 232 -93.44 -37.57 6.84
N GLY A 233 -92.44 -37.92 6.02
CA GLY A 233 -91.62 -36.92 5.29
C GLY A 233 -90.50 -36.26 6.10
N GLY A 234 -90.23 -36.74 7.32
CA GLY A 234 -89.13 -36.27 8.16
C GLY A 234 -87.89 -37.19 8.12
N SER A 235 -86.71 -36.60 8.37
CA SER A 235 -85.49 -37.37 8.66
C SER A 235 -85.06 -37.11 10.10
N GLY A 236 -85.03 -38.14 10.93
CA GLY A 236 -84.43 -38.11 12.25
C GLY A 236 -82.90 -38.16 12.14
N ALA A 237 -82.21 -37.32 12.90
CA ALA A 237 -80.76 -37.22 12.83
C ALA A 237 -80.14 -37.33 14.23
N THR A 238 -79.27 -38.33 14.41
CA THR A 238 -78.56 -38.56 15.67
C THR A 238 -77.09 -38.25 15.47
N MET A 239 -76.53 -37.39 16.32
CA MET A 239 -75.12 -37.00 16.28
C MET A 239 -74.40 -37.49 17.55
N ALA A 240 -73.23 -38.11 17.36
CA ALA A 240 -72.35 -38.53 18.44
C ALA A 240 -70.93 -37.97 18.20
N LEU A 241 -70.31 -37.41 19.24
CA LEU A 241 -68.95 -36.88 19.19
C LEU A 241 -68.05 -37.70 20.12
N SER A 242 -66.89 -38.11 19.63
CA SER A 242 -65.83 -38.72 20.43
C SER A 242 -64.57 -37.85 20.38
N ALA A 243 -64.04 -37.54 21.56
CA ALA A 243 -62.80 -36.78 21.73
C ALA A 243 -61.93 -37.39 22.84
N ASN A 244 -60.62 -37.47 22.60
CA ASN A 244 -59.66 -38.16 23.49
C ASN A 244 -59.45 -37.44 24.85
N ARG A 245 -59.74 -36.13 24.95
CA ARG A 245 -59.64 -35.36 26.19
C ARG A 245 -60.88 -34.48 26.37
N ARG A 246 -61.62 -34.71 27.47
CA ARG A 246 -62.88 -33.99 27.77
C ARG A 246 -62.55 -32.62 28.38
N ASN A 247 -62.82 -31.55 27.62
CA ASN A 247 -62.64 -30.16 28.06
C ASN A 247 -64.00 -29.48 28.28
N LEU A 248 -64.03 -28.45 29.14
CA LEU A 248 -65.24 -27.71 29.52
C LEU A 248 -65.98 -27.07 28.33
N ASP A 249 -65.27 -26.74 27.25
CA ASP A 249 -65.86 -26.14 26.03
C ASP A 249 -66.32 -27.16 24.98
N GLY A 250 -66.07 -28.46 25.18
CA GLY A 250 -66.49 -29.51 24.24
C GLY A 250 -68.01 -29.60 24.11
N ASP A 251 -68.73 -29.42 25.22
CA ASP A 251 -70.19 -29.46 25.26
C ASP A 251 -70.80 -28.24 24.53
N ARG A 252 -70.17 -27.06 24.64
CA ARG A 252 -70.59 -25.84 23.91
C ARG A 252 -70.34 -25.94 22.41
N GLU A 253 -69.22 -26.51 22.00
CA GLU A 253 -68.92 -26.77 20.58
C GLU A 253 -69.87 -27.82 19.99
N PHE A 254 -70.24 -28.86 20.76
CA PHE A 254 -71.20 -29.87 20.33
C PHE A 254 -72.60 -29.27 20.11
N GLU A 255 -73.07 -28.41 21.00
CA GLU A 255 -74.35 -27.70 20.82
C GLU A 255 -74.31 -26.75 19.62
N ASN A 256 -73.20 -26.06 19.38
CA ASN A 256 -73.02 -25.26 18.18
C ASN A 256 -73.01 -26.10 16.89
N LEU A 257 -72.36 -27.28 16.91
CA LEU A 257 -72.35 -28.20 15.77
C LEU A 257 -73.74 -28.81 15.55
N LYS A 258 -74.48 -29.11 16.61
CA LYS A 258 -75.86 -29.61 16.55
C LYS A 258 -76.78 -28.55 15.93
N THR A 259 -76.63 -27.29 16.36
CA THR A 259 -77.39 -26.16 15.80
C THR A 259 -77.06 -25.94 14.31
N LYS A 260 -75.77 -26.01 13.93
CA LYS A 260 -75.33 -25.77 12.54
C LYS A 260 -75.60 -26.93 11.58
N LEU A 261 -75.47 -28.18 12.03
CA LEU A 261 -75.57 -29.37 11.17
C LEU A 261 -76.96 -29.99 11.19
N LEU A 262 -77.70 -29.90 12.30
CA LEU A 262 -79.06 -30.44 12.43
C LEU A 262 -80.14 -29.35 12.42
N GLY A 263 -79.77 -28.07 12.41
CA GLY A 263 -80.72 -26.95 12.35
C GLY A 263 -81.61 -26.80 13.60
N LEU A 264 -81.36 -27.56 14.66
CA LEU A 264 -82.14 -27.56 15.89
C LEU A 264 -81.74 -26.32 16.72
N GLN A 265 -82.60 -25.30 16.78
CA GLN A 265 -82.42 -24.17 17.71
C GLN A 265 -82.45 -24.68 19.16
N ALA A 266 -81.47 -24.25 19.96
CA ALA A 266 -81.35 -24.64 21.36
C ALA A 266 -82.60 -24.22 22.15
N LEU A 267 -83.35 -25.20 22.67
CA LEU A 267 -84.46 -24.96 23.61
C LEU A 267 -83.87 -24.53 24.98
N PRO A 268 -84.43 -23.48 25.63
CA PRO A 268 -83.93 -22.99 26.91
C PRO A 268 -84.14 -24.03 28.02
N LYS A 269 -83.16 -24.13 28.90
CA LYS A 269 -83.10 -25.08 30.01
C LYS A 269 -84.08 -24.68 31.10
N GLU A 270 -85.08 -25.52 31.38
CA GLU A 270 -86.01 -25.35 32.50
C GLU A 270 -85.32 -25.73 33.84
N PRO A 271 -85.51 -24.97 34.94
CA PRO A 271 -84.89 -25.29 36.23
C PRO A 271 -85.61 -26.45 36.92
N ALA A 272 -84.86 -27.44 37.38
CA ALA A 272 -85.39 -28.57 38.13
C ALA A 272 -85.69 -28.18 39.61
N PRO A 273 -86.72 -28.76 40.24
CA PRO A 273 -86.98 -28.64 41.69
C PRO A 273 -85.95 -29.37 42.56
#